data_AF-A0A6A0GV68-F1
#
_entry.id   AF-A0A6A0GV68-F1
#
_cell.length_a   1.000
_cell.length_b   1.000
_cell.length_c   1.000
_cell.angle_alpha   90.00
_cell.angle_beta   90.00
_cell.angle_gamma   90.00
#
_symmetry.space_group_name_H-M   'P 1'
#
loop_
_entity.id
_entity.type
_entity.pdbx_description
1 polymer ?
#
loop_
_entity_poly.entity_id
_entity_poly.type
_entity_poly.pdbx_seq_one_letter_code
_entity_poly.pdbx_strand_id
1 'polypeptide(L)'
;MENMMLGAVLMKMKGLSVTAALLLLCVAAANAQWDSNSDNGEVIVHLFEWKWADIAAECENFLGPKGFAGVQTSPPNEYVVAMQDVVKRPWWERYQPVSYKIVSRSGDENAFKDMVQRCNAVGVRIYPDAVINHMTGGWPSGTPGVGGSSFDSGSEDYPGVPFSGFDFNDGNCNSGSGSIENYQDANQVRNCKLSGLNDLNQGTEYVRSMIMGYMNHLIDIGVAGFRVDACKHMWPGDLDVIFNGLNDLNTNYFPAGSRPMIFQEVIDQGGEPVTASQYTGLGRVTEFKYGLSLGSAFRGNNKLTYLSNFGEGWGFLPRAYSLVFVDNHDNQRGHGGGGDQILTFRTPRWYKMATAFTLGWPYGYTRIMSSYNWPQDIQNGHDNNDWIGPPHDSNYNIISPTFGADGACQGDWVCEHRWRQITNMVMFRKVVHGE
;
A
#
# COMPACT_ATOMS: atom_id res chain seq x y z
N MET A 1 21.76 -5.21 -45.53
CA MET A 1 21.93 -6.50 -44.83
C MET A 1 20.97 -6.56 -43.64
N GLU A 2 19.70 -6.28 -43.91
CA GLU A 2 18.58 -6.34 -42.98
C GLU A 2 17.52 -7.15 -43.71
N ASN A 3 17.70 -8.46 -43.73
CA ASN A 3 16.68 -9.43 -44.18
C ASN A 3 17.09 -10.89 -43.93
N MET A 4 18.15 -11.14 -43.15
CA MET A 4 18.62 -12.49 -42.83
C MET A 4 18.45 -12.90 -41.36
N MET A 5 17.97 -12.02 -40.47
CA MET A 5 17.69 -12.39 -39.07
C MET A 5 16.21 -12.64 -38.74
N LEU A 6 15.26 -12.22 -39.58
CA LEU A 6 13.84 -12.57 -39.41
C LEU A 6 13.53 -14.04 -39.76
N GLY A 7 14.38 -14.68 -40.57
CA GLY A 7 14.21 -16.08 -40.99
C GLY A 7 14.61 -17.13 -39.93
N ALA A 8 15.37 -16.75 -38.90
CA ALA A 8 15.88 -17.69 -37.90
C ALA A 8 14.97 -17.85 -36.67
N VAL A 9 14.09 -16.88 -36.40
CA VAL A 9 13.15 -16.95 -35.26
C VAL A 9 11.84 -17.66 -35.63
N LEU A 10 11.42 -17.62 -36.91
CA LEU A 10 10.20 -18.30 -37.36
C LEU A 10 10.34 -19.83 -37.60
N MET A 11 11.54 -20.41 -37.48
CA MET A 11 11.79 -21.81 -37.85
C MET A 11 12.00 -22.79 -36.69
N LYS A 12 11.68 -22.40 -35.44
CA LYS A 12 11.74 -23.29 -34.26
C LYS A 12 10.45 -23.41 -33.44
N MET A 13 9.29 -23.02 -33.99
CA MET A 13 7.97 -23.27 -33.35
C MET A 13 7.16 -24.41 -33.98
N LYS A 14 7.80 -25.31 -34.74
CA LYS A 14 7.16 -26.56 -35.17
C LYS A 14 7.44 -27.64 -34.12
N GLY A 15 6.62 -27.70 -33.07
CA GLY A 15 6.68 -28.81 -32.11
C GLY A 15 6.26 -28.53 -30.67
N LEU A 16 5.71 -27.35 -30.35
CA LEU A 16 5.15 -27.15 -29.02
C LEU A 16 3.83 -27.95 -28.91
N SER A 17 3.80 -28.98 -28.06
CA SER A 17 2.57 -29.74 -27.84
C SER A 17 1.52 -28.82 -27.23
N VAL A 18 0.24 -29.07 -27.54
CA VAL A 18 -0.90 -28.35 -26.95
C VAL A 18 -0.79 -28.34 -25.42
N THR A 19 -0.29 -29.41 -24.80
CA THR A 19 0.02 -29.50 -23.36
C THR A 19 1.11 -28.54 -22.88
N ALA A 20 2.20 -28.33 -23.64
CA ALA A 20 3.26 -27.39 -23.26
C ALA A 20 2.81 -25.93 -23.43
N ALA A 21 1.99 -25.63 -24.45
CA ALA A 21 1.35 -24.33 -24.60
C ALA A 21 0.33 -24.06 -23.47
N LEU A 22 -0.47 -25.05 -23.11
CA LEU A 22 -1.38 -24.98 -21.95
C LEU A 22 -0.63 -24.83 -20.63
N LEU A 23 0.49 -25.52 -20.42
CA LEU A 23 1.32 -25.34 -19.22
C LEU A 23 1.91 -23.92 -19.15
N LEU A 24 2.40 -23.38 -20.26
CA LEU A 24 2.94 -22.02 -20.33
C LEU A 24 1.85 -20.95 -20.11
N LEU A 25 0.64 -21.17 -20.62
CA LEU A 25 -0.54 -20.34 -20.34
C LEU A 25 -0.98 -20.43 -18.87
N CYS A 26 -0.97 -21.62 -18.26
CA CYS A 26 -1.27 -21.79 -16.84
C CYS A 26 -0.19 -21.15 -15.94
N VAL A 27 1.09 -21.23 -16.31
CA VAL A 27 2.19 -20.58 -15.55
C VAL A 27 2.18 -19.06 -15.74
N ALA A 28 1.80 -18.54 -16.91
CA ALA A 28 1.63 -17.10 -17.13
C ALA A 28 0.41 -16.54 -16.36
N ALA A 29 -0.71 -17.26 -16.33
CA ALA A 29 -1.88 -16.90 -15.52
C ALA A 29 -1.57 -16.96 -14.02
N ALA A 30 -0.74 -17.92 -13.58
CA ALA A 30 -0.34 -18.09 -12.18
C ALA A 30 0.62 -17.00 -11.65
N ASN A 31 1.08 -16.05 -12.46
CA ASN A 31 1.99 -14.96 -12.06
C ASN A 31 1.44 -13.54 -12.28
N ALA A 32 0.18 -13.40 -12.69
CA ALA A 32 -0.36 -12.11 -13.11
C ALA A 32 -0.57 -11.10 -11.96
N GLN A 33 -0.82 -11.56 -10.72
CA GLN A 33 -1.03 -10.67 -9.55
C GLN A 33 0.25 -10.05 -8.97
N TRP A 34 1.43 -10.34 -9.52
CA TRP A 34 2.71 -9.71 -9.16
C TRP A 34 3.14 -8.64 -10.17
N ASP A 35 2.49 -8.59 -11.33
CA ASP A 35 2.74 -7.60 -12.37
C ASP A 35 2.22 -6.24 -11.91
N SER A 36 3.02 -5.21 -12.09
CA SER A 36 2.61 -3.83 -11.80
C SER A 36 1.67 -3.26 -12.86
N ASN A 37 1.51 -3.91 -14.01
CA ASN A 37 0.70 -3.41 -15.13
C ASN A 37 1.13 -1.98 -15.57
N SER A 38 2.41 -1.63 -15.38
CA SER A 38 2.98 -0.31 -15.67
C SER A 38 4.10 -0.43 -16.70
N ASP A 39 4.00 0.36 -17.77
CA ASP A 39 5.04 0.49 -18.80
C ASP A 39 5.96 1.70 -18.56
N ASN A 40 5.61 2.59 -17.62
CA ASN A 40 6.32 3.86 -17.44
C ASN A 40 7.55 3.76 -16.52
N GLY A 41 7.69 2.66 -15.77
CA GLY A 41 8.80 2.43 -14.85
C GLY A 41 8.47 1.37 -13.79
N GLU A 42 9.33 1.26 -12.77
CA GLU A 42 9.21 0.28 -11.67
C GLU A 42 9.08 0.89 -10.27
N VAL A 43 8.84 2.20 -10.18
CA VAL A 43 8.79 2.91 -8.90
C VAL A 43 7.42 3.51 -8.70
N ILE A 44 6.75 3.12 -7.62
CA ILE A 44 5.53 3.77 -7.16
C ILE A 44 5.84 4.79 -6.07
N VAL A 45 5.00 5.82 -5.95
CA VAL A 45 5.05 6.80 -4.87
C VAL A 45 3.81 6.68 -3.99
N HIS A 46 3.98 6.67 -2.68
CA HIS A 46 2.85 6.83 -1.76
C HIS A 46 2.59 8.32 -1.55
N LEU A 47 1.58 8.87 -2.23
CA LEU A 47 1.13 10.25 -2.03
C LEU A 47 0.18 10.30 -0.82
N PHE A 48 0.77 10.14 0.36
CA PHE A 48 0.03 9.93 1.61
C PHE A 48 -0.84 11.14 1.95
N GLU A 49 -2.14 10.90 2.12
CA GLU A 49 -3.19 11.88 2.43
C GLU A 49 -3.47 12.95 1.34
N TRP A 50 -2.91 12.81 0.13
CA TRP A 50 -3.21 13.76 -0.95
C TRP A 50 -4.67 13.68 -1.40
N LYS A 51 -5.22 14.80 -1.88
CA LYS A 51 -6.54 14.81 -2.53
C LYS A 51 -6.46 14.24 -3.93
N TRP A 52 -7.55 13.65 -4.42
CA TRP A 52 -7.59 12.98 -5.72
C TRP A 52 -7.34 13.95 -6.88
N ALA A 53 -7.87 15.17 -6.79
CA ALA A 53 -7.58 16.22 -7.77
C ALA A 53 -6.09 16.61 -7.82
N ASP A 54 -5.40 16.62 -6.67
CA ASP A 54 -3.97 16.96 -6.60
C ASP A 54 -3.13 15.79 -7.17
N ILE A 55 -3.49 14.54 -6.87
CA ILE A 55 -2.85 13.36 -7.47
C ILE A 55 -3.02 13.35 -8.99
N ALA A 56 -4.21 13.66 -9.50
CA ALA A 56 -4.48 13.70 -10.93
C ALA A 56 -3.57 14.71 -11.65
N ALA A 57 -3.43 15.92 -11.09
CA ALA A 57 -2.53 16.93 -11.60
C ALA A 57 -1.05 16.51 -11.46
N GLU A 58 -0.69 15.84 -10.37
CA GLU A 58 0.67 15.36 -10.12
C GLU A 58 1.07 14.26 -11.12
N CYS A 59 0.14 13.37 -11.49
CA CYS A 59 0.32 12.37 -12.55
C CYS A 59 0.74 13.01 -13.88
N GLU A 60 0.00 14.03 -14.32
CA GLU A 60 0.22 14.69 -15.61
C GLU A 60 1.46 15.58 -15.61
N ASN A 61 1.62 16.40 -14.57
CA ASN A 61 2.62 17.45 -14.55
C ASN A 61 4.01 16.96 -14.11
N PHE A 62 4.08 15.84 -13.39
CA PHE A 62 5.33 15.38 -12.80
C PHE A 62 5.55 13.88 -12.93
N LEU A 63 4.69 13.04 -12.37
CA LEU A 63 4.98 11.60 -12.23
C LEU A 63 5.14 10.90 -13.59
N GLY A 64 4.22 11.14 -14.52
CA GLY A 64 4.28 10.62 -15.89
C GLY A 64 5.58 11.03 -16.57
N PRO A 65 5.86 12.35 -16.74
CA PRO A 65 7.09 12.84 -17.34
C PRO A 65 8.38 12.40 -16.65
N LYS A 66 8.36 12.11 -15.35
CA LYS A 66 9.54 11.70 -14.56
C LYS A 66 9.71 10.18 -14.46
N GLY A 67 8.83 9.40 -15.08
CA GLY A 67 8.96 7.93 -15.19
C GLY A 67 8.56 7.16 -13.93
N PHE A 68 7.65 7.70 -13.13
CA PHE A 68 7.02 6.93 -12.05
C PHE A 68 6.01 5.93 -12.64
N ALA A 69 5.99 4.74 -12.06
CA ALA A 69 5.09 3.65 -12.45
C ALA A 69 3.66 3.89 -11.98
N GLY A 70 3.50 4.52 -10.82
CA GLY A 70 2.18 4.70 -10.22
C GLY A 70 2.18 5.34 -8.85
N VAL A 71 0.99 5.42 -8.28
CA VAL A 71 0.68 6.07 -7.01
C VAL A 71 -0.03 5.07 -6.12
N GLN A 72 0.50 4.86 -4.92
CA GLN A 72 -0.32 4.37 -3.81
C GLN A 72 -1.09 5.55 -3.22
N THR A 73 -2.41 5.44 -3.14
CA THR A 73 -3.27 6.44 -2.47
C THR A 73 -3.58 5.98 -1.05
N SER A 74 -3.93 6.91 -0.16
CA SER A 74 -4.58 6.57 1.11
C SER A 74 -5.94 5.87 0.88
N PRO A 75 -6.55 5.25 1.92
CA PRO A 75 -7.81 4.49 1.76
C PRO A 75 -8.93 5.33 1.13
N PRO A 76 -9.54 4.89 0.02
CA PRO A 76 -10.55 5.68 -0.69
C PRO A 76 -11.98 5.49 -0.15
N ASN A 77 -12.21 4.44 0.65
CA ASN A 77 -13.50 4.16 1.25
C ASN A 77 -13.86 5.12 2.39
N GLU A 78 -15.13 5.15 2.76
CA GLU A 78 -15.64 5.90 3.90
C GLU A 78 -15.10 5.34 5.23
N TYR A 79 -14.71 6.25 6.10
CA TYR A 79 -14.17 5.96 7.43
C TYR A 79 -14.74 6.91 8.49
N VAL A 80 -14.45 6.63 9.75
CA VAL A 80 -14.93 7.39 10.92
C VAL A 80 -14.36 8.81 10.99
N VAL A 81 -15.17 9.78 11.44
CA VAL A 81 -14.69 11.12 11.77
C VAL A 81 -14.17 11.14 13.21
N ALA A 82 -12.85 11.09 13.38
CA ALA A 82 -12.21 11.05 14.68
C ALA A 82 -11.99 12.47 15.25
N MET A 83 -12.83 12.88 16.21
CA MET A 83 -12.83 14.23 16.79
C MET A 83 -12.82 14.21 18.34
N GLN A 84 -11.96 13.41 18.97
CA GLN A 84 -11.92 13.23 20.43
C GLN A 84 -10.84 14.10 21.10
N ASP A 85 -11.20 14.82 22.16
CA ASP A 85 -10.27 15.61 22.99
C ASP A 85 -9.27 16.46 22.18
N VAL A 86 -7.97 16.23 22.34
CA VAL A 86 -6.90 16.91 21.60
C VAL A 86 -6.67 16.33 20.21
N VAL A 87 -7.09 15.09 19.97
CA VAL A 87 -6.88 14.36 18.71
C VAL A 87 -8.01 14.70 17.74
N LYS A 88 -7.71 15.60 16.79
CA LYS A 88 -8.66 16.06 15.78
C LYS A 88 -8.20 15.66 14.39
N ARG A 89 -9.02 14.83 13.73
CA ARG A 89 -8.80 14.34 12.36
C ARG A 89 -7.41 13.71 12.14
N PRO A 90 -7.02 12.75 13.00
CA PRO A 90 -5.75 12.04 12.86
C PRO A 90 -5.69 11.29 11.54
N TRP A 91 -4.48 11.05 11.02
CA TRP A 91 -4.31 10.31 9.77
C TRP A 91 -4.84 8.87 9.84
N TRP A 92 -4.69 8.24 11.02
CA TRP A 92 -5.10 6.85 11.22
C TRP A 92 -6.61 6.66 11.21
N GLU A 93 -7.41 7.75 11.23
CA GLU A 93 -8.87 7.63 11.11
C GLU A 93 -9.29 6.96 9.80
N ARG A 94 -8.45 7.06 8.75
CA ARG A 94 -8.69 6.41 7.44
C ARG A 94 -8.63 4.89 7.48
N TYR A 95 -8.01 4.33 8.50
CA TYR A 95 -7.90 2.89 8.73
C TYR A 95 -9.00 2.37 9.67
N GLN A 96 -10.12 3.09 9.75
CA GLN A 96 -11.30 2.69 10.50
C GLN A 96 -12.54 2.78 9.60
N PRO A 97 -12.73 1.80 8.70
CA PRO A 97 -13.82 1.81 7.73
C PRO A 97 -15.19 1.88 8.40
N VAL A 98 -16.09 2.65 7.80
CA VAL A 98 -17.51 2.71 8.16
C VAL A 98 -18.37 2.11 7.05
N SER A 99 -17.99 2.33 5.80
CA SER A 99 -18.60 1.69 4.64
C SER A 99 -17.60 1.56 3.49
N TYR A 100 -18.02 0.89 2.41
CA TYR A 100 -17.25 0.81 1.16
C TYR A 100 -17.62 1.88 0.13
N LYS A 101 -18.38 2.92 0.51
CA LYS A 101 -18.60 4.09 -0.36
C LYS A 101 -17.26 4.76 -0.66
N ILE A 102 -17.03 5.15 -1.91
CA ILE A 102 -15.82 5.90 -2.29
C ILE A 102 -16.01 7.37 -1.96
N VAL A 103 -15.68 7.74 -0.73
CA VAL A 103 -15.79 9.11 -0.22
C VAL A 103 -14.84 9.29 0.97
N SER A 104 -14.00 10.31 0.89
CA SER A 104 -13.00 10.60 1.92
C SER A 104 -12.70 12.10 1.96
N ARG A 105 -11.86 12.53 2.91
CA ARG A 105 -11.28 13.89 2.85
C ARG A 105 -10.47 14.17 1.60
N SER A 106 -10.04 13.14 0.86
CA SER A 106 -9.35 13.30 -0.42
C SER A 106 -10.29 13.64 -1.59
N GLY A 107 -11.59 13.41 -1.43
CA GLY A 107 -12.59 13.64 -2.48
C GLY A 107 -13.72 12.60 -2.47
N ASP A 108 -14.69 12.81 -3.35
CA ASP A 108 -15.78 11.88 -3.64
C ASP A 108 -15.40 10.88 -4.74
N GLU A 109 -16.35 10.01 -5.10
CA GLU A 109 -16.16 8.99 -6.12
C GLU A 109 -15.89 9.58 -7.51
N ASN A 110 -16.48 10.74 -7.83
CA ASN A 110 -16.25 11.40 -9.12
C ASN A 110 -14.81 11.92 -9.20
N ALA A 111 -14.30 12.55 -8.14
CA ALA A 111 -12.91 12.96 -8.05
C ALA A 111 -11.94 11.76 -8.11
N PHE A 112 -12.30 10.63 -7.49
CA PHE A 112 -11.51 9.40 -7.57
C PHE A 112 -11.46 8.86 -9.01
N LYS A 113 -12.62 8.79 -9.70
CA LYS A 113 -12.71 8.37 -11.12
C LYS A 113 -11.89 9.28 -12.03
N ASP A 114 -12.00 10.60 -11.88
CA ASP A 114 -11.22 11.58 -12.64
C ASP A 114 -9.71 11.36 -12.47
N MET A 115 -9.26 11.17 -11.23
CA MET A 115 -7.87 10.87 -10.92
C MET A 115 -7.40 9.58 -11.60
N VAL A 116 -8.13 8.48 -11.46
CA VAL A 116 -7.77 7.20 -12.07
C VAL A 116 -7.68 7.31 -13.59
N GLN A 117 -8.66 7.94 -14.23
CA GLN A 117 -8.69 8.14 -15.67
C GLN A 117 -7.48 8.95 -16.15
N ARG A 118 -7.22 10.10 -15.54
CA ARG A 118 -6.14 11.01 -15.95
C ARG A 118 -4.76 10.43 -15.71
N CYS A 119 -4.55 9.75 -14.58
CA CYS A 119 -3.29 9.05 -14.31
C CYS A 119 -3.04 7.91 -15.31
N ASN A 120 -4.05 7.08 -15.60
CA ASN A 120 -3.92 6.02 -16.60
C ASN A 120 -3.61 6.57 -18.00
N ALA A 121 -4.19 7.72 -18.38
CA ALA A 121 -3.94 8.37 -19.68
C ALA A 121 -2.47 8.79 -19.88
N VAL A 122 -1.73 9.00 -18.80
CA VAL A 122 -0.29 9.33 -18.82
C VAL A 122 0.60 8.16 -18.36
N GLY A 123 0.06 6.95 -18.32
CA GLY A 123 0.80 5.73 -17.97
C GLY A 123 1.20 5.62 -16.50
N VAL A 124 0.55 6.37 -15.61
CA VAL A 124 0.76 6.32 -14.15
C VAL A 124 -0.38 5.54 -13.53
N ARG A 125 -0.08 4.40 -12.91
CA ARG A 125 -1.08 3.49 -12.34
C ARG A 125 -1.53 3.90 -10.95
N ILE A 126 -2.75 3.53 -10.56
CA ILE A 126 -3.28 3.81 -9.21
C ILE A 126 -3.42 2.48 -8.44
N TYR A 127 -2.89 2.46 -7.21
CA TYR A 127 -2.98 1.34 -6.28
C TYR A 127 -3.59 1.84 -4.97
N PRO A 128 -4.93 1.85 -4.82
CA PRO A 128 -5.54 2.26 -3.58
C PRO A 128 -5.14 1.36 -2.42
N ASP A 129 -5.12 1.95 -1.24
CA ASP A 129 -5.01 1.24 0.02
C ASP A 129 -6.36 0.63 0.42
N ALA A 130 -6.41 -0.69 0.52
CA ALA A 130 -7.60 -1.47 0.82
C ALA A 130 -7.57 -1.96 2.27
N VAL A 131 -8.40 -1.34 3.11
CA VAL A 131 -8.60 -1.73 4.51
C VAL A 131 -9.75 -2.72 4.61
N ILE A 132 -9.41 -4.00 4.65
CA ILE A 132 -10.39 -5.12 4.53
C ILE A 132 -10.32 -6.12 5.69
N ASN A 133 -9.39 -5.92 6.64
CA ASN A 133 -9.28 -6.75 7.84
C ASN A 133 -10.38 -6.43 8.84
N HIS A 134 -10.63 -5.14 9.07
CA HIS A 134 -11.43 -4.65 10.19
C HIS A 134 -12.33 -3.48 9.76
N MET A 135 -13.25 -3.12 10.63
CA MET A 135 -14.06 -1.90 10.58
C MET A 135 -13.56 -0.90 11.64
N THR A 136 -14.44 -0.08 12.23
CA THR A 136 -14.02 0.88 13.26
C THR A 136 -13.58 0.23 14.57
N GLY A 137 -12.79 0.96 15.37
CA GLY A 137 -12.60 0.68 16.80
C GLY A 137 -13.79 1.16 17.63
N GLY A 138 -13.62 1.30 18.95
CA GLY A 138 -14.68 1.77 19.84
C GLY A 138 -14.97 3.27 19.70
N TRP A 139 -16.18 3.63 19.26
CA TRP A 139 -16.65 5.02 19.14
C TRP A 139 -17.97 5.27 19.89
N PRO A 140 -18.18 6.49 20.42
CA PRO A 140 -19.49 6.87 20.95
C PRO A 140 -20.59 6.76 19.88
N SER A 141 -21.77 6.31 20.30
CA SER A 141 -22.96 6.27 19.42
C SER A 141 -23.24 7.65 18.81
N GLY A 142 -23.55 7.67 17.52
CA GLY A 142 -23.76 8.89 16.74
C GLY A 142 -22.49 9.56 16.20
N THR A 143 -21.30 8.97 16.42
CA THR A 143 -20.09 9.38 15.71
C THR A 143 -20.32 9.23 14.19
N PRO A 144 -20.05 10.26 13.37
CA PRO A 144 -20.35 10.19 11.93
C PRO A 144 -19.22 9.52 11.13
N GLY A 145 -19.57 8.87 10.03
CA GLY A 145 -18.65 8.59 8.94
C GLY A 145 -18.49 9.80 8.01
N VAL A 146 -17.34 9.92 7.33
CA VAL A 146 -17.07 11.03 6.39
C VAL A 146 -18.08 11.11 5.24
N GLY A 147 -18.68 9.98 4.87
CA GLY A 147 -19.70 9.85 3.82
C GLY A 147 -21.15 9.83 4.34
N GLY A 148 -21.34 10.13 5.63
CA GLY A 148 -22.66 10.20 6.28
C GLY A 148 -23.32 8.85 6.55
N SER A 149 -22.63 7.72 6.37
CA SER A 149 -23.17 6.43 6.81
C SER A 149 -23.19 6.36 8.34
N SER A 150 -24.28 5.81 8.89
CA SER A 150 -24.35 5.46 10.30
C SER A 150 -23.58 4.18 10.58
N PHE A 151 -23.10 4.03 11.82
CA PHE A 151 -22.58 2.78 12.36
C PHE A 151 -22.75 2.78 13.88
N ASP A 152 -22.70 1.58 14.46
CA ASP A 152 -22.56 1.37 15.90
C ASP A 152 -21.44 0.35 16.12
N SER A 153 -20.29 0.82 16.62
CA SER A 153 -19.12 -0.03 16.87
C SER A 153 -19.38 -1.08 17.95
N GLY A 154 -20.23 -0.78 18.92
CA GLY A 154 -20.48 -1.65 20.08
C GLY A 154 -21.41 -2.82 19.74
N SER A 155 -22.40 -2.60 18.88
CA SER A 155 -23.25 -3.68 18.36
C SER A 155 -22.75 -4.27 17.04
N GLU A 156 -21.61 -3.78 16.53
CA GLU A 156 -21.02 -4.18 15.26
C GLU A 156 -21.99 -4.04 14.07
N ASP A 157 -22.76 -2.96 14.06
CA ASP A 157 -23.74 -2.65 13.02
C ASP A 157 -23.19 -1.60 12.06
N TYR A 158 -22.97 -1.99 10.81
CA TYR A 158 -22.42 -1.16 9.75
C TYR A 158 -23.33 -1.18 8.52
N PRO A 159 -24.51 -0.55 8.57
CA PRO A 159 -25.54 -0.64 7.52
C PRO A 159 -25.11 -0.05 6.17
N GLY A 160 -24.02 0.74 6.14
CA GLY A 160 -23.42 1.23 4.91
C GLY A 160 -22.79 0.15 4.03
N VAL A 161 -22.54 -1.06 4.56
CA VAL A 161 -22.02 -2.20 3.79
C VAL A 161 -23.12 -3.14 3.27
N PRO A 162 -23.97 -3.86 4.03
CA PRO A 162 -24.25 -3.89 5.46
C PRO A 162 -23.59 -5.05 6.23
N PHE A 163 -22.88 -4.78 7.32
CA PHE A 163 -22.40 -5.80 8.26
C PHE A 163 -23.15 -5.74 9.60
N SER A 164 -23.23 -6.88 10.27
CA SER A 164 -23.80 -7.10 11.59
C SER A 164 -22.83 -7.88 12.46
N GLY A 165 -23.11 -8.05 13.75
CA GLY A 165 -22.26 -8.86 14.66
C GLY A 165 -22.03 -10.33 14.25
N PHE A 166 -22.77 -10.87 13.26
CA PHE A 166 -22.49 -12.19 12.70
C PHE A 166 -21.30 -12.21 11.74
N ASP A 167 -20.88 -11.04 11.29
CA ASP A 167 -19.87 -10.85 10.25
C ASP A 167 -18.47 -10.58 10.83
N PHE A 168 -18.33 -10.66 12.16
CA PHE A 168 -17.09 -10.40 12.91
C PHE A 168 -16.59 -11.64 13.66
N ASN A 169 -15.32 -11.61 14.05
CA ASN A 169 -14.60 -12.73 14.65
C ASN A 169 -14.77 -12.85 16.18
N ASP A 170 -15.73 -12.16 16.81
CA ASP A 170 -15.96 -12.22 18.26
C ASP A 170 -16.10 -13.68 18.77
N GLY A 171 -16.71 -14.57 17.98
CA GLY A 171 -16.82 -16.01 18.30
C GLY A 171 -15.58 -16.85 18.00
N ASN A 172 -14.62 -16.32 17.22
CA ASN A 172 -13.38 -16.99 16.81
C ASN A 172 -12.15 -16.49 17.59
N CYS A 173 -12.26 -15.36 18.29
CA CYS A 173 -11.23 -14.85 19.20
C CYS A 173 -11.33 -15.54 20.57
N ASN A 174 -10.19 -16.04 21.07
CA ASN A 174 -10.12 -16.74 22.36
C ASN A 174 -9.34 -15.96 23.44
N SER A 175 -8.98 -14.70 23.17
CA SER A 175 -8.30 -13.85 24.17
C SER A 175 -9.29 -13.29 25.19
N GLY A 176 -8.80 -12.92 26.38
CA GLY A 176 -9.67 -12.42 27.46
C GLY A 176 -10.28 -11.05 27.16
N SER A 177 -9.57 -10.22 26.40
CA SER A 177 -10.02 -8.87 26.01
C SER A 177 -10.79 -8.83 24.68
N GLY A 178 -10.81 -9.92 23.91
CA GLY A 178 -11.25 -9.91 22.51
C GLY A 178 -10.24 -9.25 21.54
N SER A 179 -9.12 -8.73 22.06
CA SER A 179 -8.05 -8.09 21.27
C SER A 179 -6.81 -8.98 21.18
N ILE A 180 -5.91 -8.66 20.24
CA ILE A 180 -4.61 -9.34 20.14
C ILE A 180 -3.76 -9.01 21.37
N GLU A 181 -3.47 -10.03 22.19
CA GLU A 181 -2.64 -9.87 23.41
C GLU A 181 -1.25 -10.52 23.24
N ASN A 182 -1.13 -11.50 22.35
CA ASN A 182 0.11 -12.27 22.18
C ASN A 182 0.38 -12.58 20.70
N TYR A 183 1.40 -11.93 20.13
CA TYR A 183 1.83 -12.17 18.75
C TYR A 183 2.48 -13.54 18.52
N GLN A 184 2.77 -14.31 19.58
CA GLN A 184 3.21 -15.71 19.48
C GLN A 184 2.04 -16.69 19.28
N ASP A 185 0.80 -16.20 19.29
CA ASP A 185 -0.39 -16.98 18.98
C ASP A 185 -0.97 -16.52 17.65
N ALA A 186 -0.68 -17.29 16.59
CA ALA A 186 -1.14 -16.98 15.24
C ALA A 186 -2.68 -16.96 15.12
N ASN A 187 -3.42 -17.65 16.00
CA ASN A 187 -4.89 -17.58 15.99
C ASN A 187 -5.37 -16.24 16.54
N GLN A 188 -4.80 -15.76 17.65
CA GLN A 188 -5.12 -14.42 18.13
C GLN A 188 -4.78 -13.36 17.11
N VAL A 189 -3.59 -13.44 16.50
CA VAL A 189 -3.15 -12.47 15.49
C VAL A 189 -4.14 -12.31 14.34
N ARG A 190 -4.89 -13.37 13.98
CA ARG A 190 -5.79 -13.39 12.83
C ARG A 190 -7.29 -13.39 13.11
N ASN A 191 -7.69 -13.58 14.37
CA ASN A 191 -9.10 -13.67 14.74
C ASN A 191 -9.49 -12.65 15.83
N CYS A 192 -8.54 -11.95 16.45
CA CYS A 192 -8.82 -11.00 17.51
C CYS A 192 -8.60 -9.56 17.04
N LYS A 193 -9.27 -8.61 17.71
CA LYS A 193 -9.26 -7.19 17.34
C LYS A 193 -7.84 -6.60 17.44
N LEU A 194 -7.30 -6.16 16.31
CA LEU A 194 -6.06 -5.38 16.25
C LEU A 194 -6.31 -4.02 16.91
N SER A 195 -5.72 -3.76 18.07
CA SER A 195 -5.91 -2.50 18.80
C SER A 195 -7.39 -2.12 19.03
N GLY A 196 -8.26 -3.12 19.20
CA GLY A 196 -9.70 -2.92 19.41
C GLY A 196 -10.51 -2.62 18.14
N LEU A 197 -9.92 -2.70 16.94
CA LEU A 197 -10.63 -2.58 15.67
C LEU A 197 -11.51 -3.82 15.43
N ASN A 198 -12.80 -3.64 15.16
CA ASN A 198 -13.73 -4.76 14.97
C ASN A 198 -13.30 -5.63 13.79
N ASP A 199 -12.94 -6.88 14.08
CA ASP A 199 -12.25 -7.79 13.17
C ASP A 199 -13.25 -8.60 12.33
N LEU A 200 -13.24 -8.41 11.01
CA LEU A 200 -14.20 -9.07 10.10
C LEU A 200 -13.91 -10.56 10.01
N ASN A 201 -14.95 -11.39 9.92
CA ASN A 201 -14.82 -12.83 9.72
C ASN A 201 -14.75 -13.17 8.23
N GLN A 202 -13.55 -13.05 7.64
CA GLN A 202 -13.32 -13.40 6.22
C GLN A 202 -13.45 -14.91 5.94
N GLY A 203 -13.63 -15.76 6.97
CA GLY A 203 -13.96 -17.18 6.78
C GLY A 203 -15.35 -17.41 6.19
N THR A 204 -16.24 -16.41 6.23
CA THR A 204 -17.59 -16.49 5.66
C THR A 204 -17.62 -16.11 4.19
N GLU A 205 -18.51 -16.73 3.40
CA GLU A 205 -18.73 -16.33 2.00
C GLU A 205 -19.28 -14.90 1.91
N TYR A 206 -20.17 -14.51 2.83
CA TYR A 206 -20.79 -13.19 2.82
C TYR A 206 -19.76 -12.07 2.96
N VAL A 207 -18.91 -12.10 3.99
CA VAL A 207 -17.86 -11.08 4.21
C VAL A 207 -16.92 -10.99 3.01
N ARG A 208 -16.46 -12.13 2.48
CA ARG A 208 -15.61 -12.16 1.27
C ARG A 208 -16.32 -11.55 0.06
N SER A 209 -17.60 -11.83 -0.14
CA SER A 209 -18.37 -11.26 -1.26
C SER A 209 -18.50 -9.74 -1.18
N MET A 210 -18.67 -9.19 0.03
CA MET A 210 -18.74 -7.74 0.24
C MET A 210 -17.39 -7.07 -0.02
N ILE A 211 -16.29 -7.68 0.45
CA ILE A 211 -14.92 -7.22 0.18
C ILE A 211 -14.61 -7.27 -1.33
N MET A 212 -14.92 -8.40 -2.00
CA MET A 212 -14.71 -8.53 -3.45
C MET A 212 -15.56 -7.53 -4.22
N GLY A 213 -16.80 -7.26 -3.81
CA GLY A 213 -17.65 -6.23 -4.43
C GLY A 213 -17.02 -4.84 -4.37
N TYR A 214 -16.47 -4.46 -3.21
CA TYR A 214 -15.73 -3.20 -3.05
C TYR A 214 -14.49 -3.12 -3.94
N MET A 215 -13.64 -4.16 -3.92
CA MET A 215 -12.41 -4.17 -4.70
C MET A 215 -12.70 -4.22 -6.22
N ASN A 216 -13.70 -5.00 -6.65
CA ASN A 216 -14.11 -5.07 -8.04
C ASN A 216 -14.69 -3.75 -8.55
N HIS A 217 -15.40 -2.98 -7.71
CA HIS A 217 -15.84 -1.63 -8.07
C HIS A 217 -14.64 -0.71 -8.37
N LEU A 218 -13.57 -0.80 -7.58
CA LEU A 218 -12.33 -0.05 -7.83
C LEU A 218 -11.61 -0.54 -9.10
N ILE A 219 -11.58 -1.84 -9.37
CA ILE A 219 -11.05 -2.42 -10.61
C ILE A 219 -11.82 -1.91 -11.83
N ASP A 220 -13.15 -1.89 -11.75
CA ASP A 220 -14.03 -1.42 -12.81
C ASP A 220 -13.84 0.09 -13.06
N ILE A 221 -13.48 0.88 -12.05
CA ILE A 221 -13.07 2.28 -12.23
C ILE A 221 -11.74 2.39 -13.01
N GLY A 222 -10.83 1.43 -12.84
CA GLY A 222 -9.57 1.33 -13.59
C GLY A 222 -8.30 1.38 -12.73
N VAL A 223 -8.37 1.05 -11.43
CA VAL A 223 -7.15 0.87 -10.62
C VAL A 223 -6.35 -0.35 -11.12
N ALA A 224 -5.04 -0.36 -10.89
CA ALA A 224 -4.14 -1.40 -11.40
C ALA A 224 -3.83 -2.51 -10.38
N GLY A 225 -4.28 -2.34 -9.13
CA GLY A 225 -3.93 -3.23 -8.03
C GLY A 225 -4.23 -2.60 -6.68
N PHE A 226 -3.73 -3.20 -5.60
CA PHE A 226 -4.04 -2.83 -4.23
C PHE A 226 -2.83 -2.99 -3.31
N ARG A 227 -2.65 -2.01 -2.42
CA ARG A 227 -2.04 -2.28 -1.12
C ARG A 227 -3.12 -2.88 -0.25
N VAL A 228 -2.91 -4.06 0.33
CA VAL A 228 -3.88 -4.66 1.25
C VAL A 228 -3.37 -4.49 2.66
N ASP A 229 -4.12 -3.74 3.46
CA ASP A 229 -3.82 -3.41 4.85
C ASP A 229 -3.84 -4.64 5.75
N ALA A 230 -2.97 -4.65 6.77
CA ALA A 230 -3.05 -5.59 7.87
C ALA A 230 -3.14 -7.08 7.45
N CYS A 231 -2.56 -7.49 6.32
CA CYS A 231 -2.62 -8.88 5.84
C CYS A 231 -2.07 -9.90 6.84
N LYS A 232 -1.12 -9.50 7.70
CA LYS A 232 -0.66 -10.32 8.84
C LYS A 232 -1.82 -10.84 9.71
N HIS A 233 -2.88 -10.04 9.82
CA HIS A 233 -4.07 -10.26 10.62
C HIS A 233 -5.20 -10.98 9.86
N MET A 234 -4.97 -11.37 8.60
CA MET A 234 -5.92 -12.18 7.84
C MET A 234 -5.30 -13.54 7.51
N TRP A 235 -6.13 -14.58 7.42
CA TRP A 235 -5.66 -15.90 7.01
C TRP A 235 -5.29 -15.92 5.52
N PRO A 236 -4.12 -16.49 5.15
CA PRO A 236 -3.76 -16.65 3.74
C PRO A 236 -4.83 -17.38 2.91
N GLY A 237 -5.53 -18.34 3.51
CA GLY A 237 -6.61 -19.08 2.82
C GLY A 237 -7.82 -18.20 2.47
N ASP A 238 -8.20 -17.27 3.33
CA ASP A 238 -9.32 -16.37 3.06
C ASP A 238 -8.92 -15.30 2.03
N LEU A 239 -7.69 -14.79 2.13
CA LEU A 239 -7.10 -13.88 1.14
C LEU A 239 -6.97 -14.53 -0.24
N ASP A 240 -6.59 -15.81 -0.32
CA ASP A 240 -6.52 -16.55 -1.58
C ASP A 240 -7.89 -16.59 -2.28
N VAL A 241 -8.97 -16.84 -1.54
CA VAL A 241 -10.33 -16.81 -2.09
C VAL A 241 -10.71 -15.41 -2.57
N ILE A 242 -10.41 -14.37 -1.77
CA ILE A 242 -10.71 -12.97 -2.14
C ILE A 242 -9.95 -12.59 -3.41
N PHE A 243 -8.63 -12.78 -3.45
CA PHE A 243 -7.78 -12.33 -4.55
C PHE A 243 -8.01 -13.10 -5.84
N ASN A 244 -8.26 -14.41 -5.77
CA ASN A 244 -8.63 -15.20 -6.94
C ASN A 244 -10.04 -14.85 -7.45
N GLY A 245 -10.94 -14.40 -6.57
CA GLY A 245 -12.30 -13.97 -6.93
C GLY A 245 -12.40 -12.55 -7.50
N LEU A 246 -11.31 -11.78 -7.51
CA LEU A 246 -11.30 -10.45 -8.14
C LEU A 246 -11.48 -10.54 -9.65
N ASN A 247 -12.03 -9.49 -10.25
CA ASN A 247 -12.12 -9.31 -11.69
C ASN A 247 -10.72 -9.12 -12.30
N ASP A 248 -10.61 -9.38 -13.61
CA ASP A 248 -9.50 -8.85 -14.40
C ASP A 248 -9.62 -7.33 -14.53
N LEU A 249 -8.49 -6.67 -14.79
CA LEU A 249 -8.40 -5.21 -14.89
C LEU A 249 -9.22 -4.64 -16.06
N ASN A 250 -9.67 -3.40 -15.89
CA ASN A 250 -10.51 -2.72 -16.88
C ASN A 250 -9.81 -2.60 -18.25
N THR A 251 -10.42 -3.20 -19.27
CA THR A 251 -9.87 -3.29 -20.63
C THR A 251 -9.78 -1.97 -21.40
N ASN A 252 -10.34 -0.88 -20.87
CA ASN A 252 -10.10 0.46 -21.40
C ASN A 252 -8.66 0.95 -21.15
N TYR A 253 -8.00 0.41 -20.12
CA TYR A 253 -6.67 0.85 -19.68
C TYR A 253 -5.62 -0.26 -19.72
N PHE A 254 -6.04 -1.53 -19.65
CA PHE A 254 -5.17 -2.68 -19.53
C PHE A 254 -5.49 -3.75 -20.59
N PRO A 255 -4.52 -4.61 -20.98
CA PRO A 255 -4.81 -5.78 -21.80
C PRO A 255 -5.86 -6.72 -21.17
N ALA A 256 -6.62 -7.41 -22.02
CA ALA A 256 -7.56 -8.42 -21.56
C ALA A 256 -6.81 -9.55 -20.81
N GLY A 257 -7.35 -9.97 -19.66
CA GLY A 257 -6.72 -10.98 -18.80
C GLY A 257 -5.68 -10.45 -17.81
N SER A 258 -5.40 -9.15 -17.79
CA SER A 258 -4.53 -8.54 -16.78
C SER A 258 -5.16 -8.68 -15.38
N ARG A 259 -4.39 -9.13 -14.38
CA ARG A 259 -4.84 -9.24 -12.99
C ARG A 259 -4.39 -8.01 -12.18
N PRO A 260 -5.14 -7.62 -11.14
CA PRO A 260 -4.70 -6.57 -10.23
C PRO A 260 -3.41 -6.98 -9.52
N MET A 261 -2.46 -6.05 -9.45
CA MET A 261 -1.26 -6.23 -8.62
C MET A 261 -1.67 -6.27 -7.15
N ILE A 262 -1.25 -7.29 -6.41
CA ILE A 262 -1.49 -7.35 -4.96
C ILE A 262 -0.15 -7.16 -4.23
N PHE A 263 -0.10 -6.23 -3.30
CA PHE A 263 0.98 -6.16 -2.32
C PHE A 263 0.43 -6.05 -0.90
N GLN A 264 0.83 -7.02 -0.09
CA GLN A 264 0.25 -7.34 1.22
C GLN A 264 1.11 -6.73 2.31
N GLU A 265 0.49 -6.01 3.24
CA GLU A 265 1.18 -5.59 4.45
C GLU A 265 1.32 -6.76 5.44
N VAL A 266 2.53 -7.28 5.55
CA VAL A 266 2.88 -8.25 6.59
C VAL A 266 4.13 -7.77 7.29
N ILE A 267 3.98 -7.24 8.50
CA ILE A 267 5.11 -6.83 9.34
C ILE A 267 5.74 -8.09 9.94
N ASP A 268 6.78 -8.60 9.28
CA ASP A 268 7.64 -9.69 9.73
C ASP A 268 9.06 -9.15 9.94
N GLN A 269 9.48 -9.05 11.20
CA GLN A 269 10.86 -8.70 11.58
C GLN A 269 11.60 -9.90 12.20
N GLY A 270 11.03 -11.11 12.07
CA GLY A 270 11.51 -12.35 12.68
C GLY A 270 10.99 -12.58 14.11
N GLY A 271 11.05 -13.84 14.56
CA GLY A 271 10.73 -14.22 15.94
C GLY A 271 9.24 -14.42 16.25
N GLU A 272 8.36 -14.37 15.25
CA GLU A 272 6.92 -14.62 15.39
C GLU A 272 6.45 -15.76 14.44
N PRO A 273 5.37 -16.48 14.79
CA PRO A 273 4.87 -17.60 13.99
C PRO A 273 4.17 -17.21 12.69
N VAL A 274 3.67 -15.97 12.59
CA VAL A 274 3.11 -15.42 11.34
C VAL A 274 4.25 -14.80 10.55
N THR A 275 4.62 -15.44 9.44
CA THR A 275 5.76 -15.01 8.62
C THR A 275 5.27 -14.45 7.28
N ALA A 276 6.02 -13.51 6.72
CA ALA A 276 5.70 -12.92 5.42
C ALA A 276 5.72 -13.95 4.28
N SER A 277 6.52 -15.02 4.41
CA SER A 277 6.58 -16.13 3.46
C SER A 277 5.27 -16.91 3.32
N GLN A 278 4.35 -16.84 4.29
CA GLN A 278 3.03 -17.48 4.20
C GLN A 278 2.12 -16.81 3.15
N TYR A 279 2.48 -15.60 2.71
CA TYR A 279 1.66 -14.74 1.84
C TYR A 279 2.25 -14.56 0.44
N THR A 280 3.48 -15.03 0.18
CA THR A 280 4.17 -14.81 -1.10
C THR A 280 3.52 -15.53 -2.28
N GLY A 281 2.65 -16.51 -2.03
CA GLY A 281 1.84 -17.19 -3.06
C GLY A 281 0.64 -16.38 -3.55
N LEU A 282 0.31 -15.28 -2.87
CA LEU A 282 -0.91 -14.48 -3.08
C LEU A 282 -0.64 -13.12 -3.73
N GLY A 283 0.63 -12.78 -3.95
CA GLY A 283 1.06 -11.47 -4.40
C GLY A 283 2.39 -11.09 -3.77
N ARG A 284 2.77 -9.82 -3.93
CA ARG A 284 3.94 -9.28 -3.25
C ARG A 284 3.64 -9.05 -1.77
N VAL A 285 4.69 -8.93 -0.96
CA VAL A 285 4.62 -8.68 0.48
C VAL A 285 5.60 -7.56 0.82
N THR A 286 5.21 -6.68 1.74
CA THR A 286 6.05 -5.60 2.27
C THR A 286 7.26 -6.16 3.03
N GLU A 287 8.47 -5.93 2.55
CA GLU A 287 9.70 -6.37 3.21
C GLU A 287 10.19 -5.34 4.23
N PHE A 288 9.61 -5.35 5.43
CA PHE A 288 9.93 -4.38 6.50
C PHE A 288 11.39 -4.48 6.99
N LYS A 289 12.07 -5.62 6.82
CA LYS A 289 13.50 -5.77 7.17
C LYS A 289 14.40 -4.92 6.27
N TYR A 290 13.93 -4.57 5.07
CA TYR A 290 14.68 -3.77 4.11
C TYR A 290 15.02 -2.37 4.64
N GLY A 291 13.99 -1.59 5.01
CA GLY A 291 14.16 -0.24 5.55
C GLY A 291 14.92 -0.24 6.88
N LEU A 292 14.63 -1.22 7.75
CA LEU A 292 15.33 -1.41 9.03
C LEU A 292 16.83 -1.64 8.84
N SER A 293 17.21 -2.54 7.92
CA SER A 293 18.61 -2.89 7.66
C SER A 293 19.37 -1.74 7.00
N LEU A 294 18.74 -1.03 6.05
CA LEU A 294 19.33 0.19 5.46
C LEU A 294 19.52 1.27 6.52
N GLY A 295 18.51 1.49 7.36
CA GLY A 295 18.59 2.45 8.46
C GLY A 295 19.78 2.19 9.37
N SER A 296 19.96 0.94 9.80
CA SER A 296 21.11 0.50 10.58
C SER A 296 22.45 0.77 9.87
N ALA A 297 22.56 0.41 8.58
CA ALA A 297 23.79 0.62 7.81
C ALA A 297 24.14 2.11 7.63
N PHE A 298 23.18 2.96 7.25
CA PHE A 298 23.43 4.38 7.00
C PHE A 298 23.58 5.22 8.28
N ARG A 299 23.09 4.73 9.43
CA ARG A 299 23.38 5.31 10.75
C ARG A 299 24.75 4.89 11.30
N GLY A 300 25.46 3.99 10.62
CA GLY A 300 26.79 3.52 11.02
C GLY A 300 26.79 2.36 12.02
N ASN A 301 25.62 1.78 12.31
CA ASN A 301 25.50 0.58 13.14
C ASN A 301 25.96 -0.68 12.37
N ASN A 302 25.99 -0.60 11.04
CA ASN A 302 26.58 -1.60 10.14
C ASN A 302 27.47 -0.92 9.09
N LYS A 303 28.48 -1.62 8.58
CA LYS A 303 29.35 -1.10 7.50
C LYS A 303 28.64 -1.20 6.15
N LEU A 304 28.72 -0.13 5.34
CA LEU A 304 28.17 -0.14 3.98
C LEU A 304 28.78 -1.24 3.09
N THR A 305 30.00 -1.69 3.36
CA THR A 305 30.64 -2.81 2.64
C THR A 305 29.85 -4.11 2.73
N TYR A 306 28.99 -4.28 3.75
CA TYR A 306 28.16 -5.47 3.90
C TYR A 306 26.94 -5.46 2.97
N LEU A 307 26.60 -4.33 2.36
CA LEU A 307 25.49 -4.24 1.40
C LEU A 307 25.81 -4.92 0.05
N SER A 308 27.01 -5.51 -0.13
CA SER A 308 27.42 -6.18 -1.36
C SER A 308 26.54 -7.37 -1.76
N ASN A 309 25.84 -7.99 -0.80
CA ASN A 309 24.85 -9.05 -1.01
C ASN A 309 23.45 -8.67 -0.47
N PHE A 310 23.14 -7.38 -0.39
CA PHE A 310 21.89 -6.89 0.18
C PHE A 310 20.66 -7.45 -0.55
N GLY A 311 19.68 -7.99 0.19
CA GLY A 311 18.55 -8.72 -0.38
C GLY A 311 18.37 -10.08 0.29
N GLU A 312 18.16 -11.14 -0.49
CA GLU A 312 17.94 -12.51 0.01
C GLU A 312 19.09 -13.01 0.91
N GLY A 313 20.34 -12.59 0.62
CA GLY A 313 21.51 -12.90 1.46
C GLY A 313 21.47 -12.33 2.87
N TRP A 314 20.54 -11.40 3.13
CA TRP A 314 20.24 -10.82 4.44
C TRP A 314 19.02 -11.46 5.11
N GLY A 315 18.48 -12.54 4.54
CA GLY A 315 17.28 -13.23 5.06
C GLY A 315 15.97 -12.53 4.70
N PHE A 316 15.98 -11.68 3.67
CA PHE A 316 14.76 -11.09 3.11
C PHE A 316 14.03 -12.11 2.22
N LEU A 317 12.77 -11.84 1.91
CA LEU A 317 11.98 -12.59 0.96
C LEU A 317 12.65 -12.66 -0.43
N PRO A 318 12.27 -13.64 -1.28
CA PRO A 318 12.71 -13.64 -2.66
C PRO A 318 12.37 -12.34 -3.37
N ARG A 319 13.32 -11.79 -4.16
CA ARG A 319 13.18 -10.50 -4.84
C ARG A 319 11.84 -10.34 -5.58
N ALA A 320 11.39 -11.41 -6.25
CA ALA A 320 10.18 -11.41 -7.07
C ALA A 320 8.90 -11.13 -6.26
N TYR A 321 8.92 -11.39 -4.96
CA TYR A 321 7.76 -11.26 -4.07
C TYR A 321 7.84 -10.05 -3.15
N SER A 322 8.92 -9.26 -3.21
CA SER A 322 9.13 -8.15 -2.28
C SER A 322 8.62 -6.83 -2.84
N LEU A 323 7.87 -6.09 -2.02
CA LEU A 323 7.74 -4.63 -2.11
C LEU A 323 8.67 -4.00 -1.08
N VAL A 324 9.55 -3.10 -1.52
CA VAL A 324 10.58 -2.49 -0.67
C VAL A 324 10.42 -0.98 -0.58
N PHE A 325 10.78 -0.44 0.57
CA PHE A 325 10.73 0.99 0.89
C PHE A 325 11.72 1.29 2.02
N VAL A 326 12.15 2.55 2.12
CA VAL A 326 13.01 3.03 3.23
C VAL A 326 12.15 3.27 4.48
N ASP A 327 11.03 3.95 4.29
CA ASP A 327 9.99 4.23 5.28
C ASP A 327 8.60 4.06 4.69
N ASN A 328 7.59 3.95 5.55
CA ASN A 328 6.18 4.05 5.21
C ASN A 328 5.50 5.09 6.11
N HIS A 329 4.17 5.23 5.96
CA HIS A 329 3.39 6.21 6.68
C HIS A 329 3.32 5.93 8.20
N ASP A 330 3.35 4.67 8.63
CA ASP A 330 3.41 4.28 10.05
C ASP A 330 4.79 4.50 10.66
N ASN A 331 5.81 3.86 10.11
CA ASN A 331 7.12 3.75 10.76
C ASN A 331 7.93 5.04 10.70
N GLN A 332 7.57 5.98 9.82
CA GLN A 332 8.13 7.34 9.88
C GLN A 332 7.67 8.14 11.11
N ARG A 333 6.65 7.64 11.82
CA ARG A 333 6.11 8.16 13.09
C ARG A 333 6.44 7.23 14.27
N GLY A 334 7.13 6.12 14.04
CA GLY A 334 7.44 5.11 15.07
C GLY A 334 6.39 4.00 15.21
N HIS A 335 5.34 3.98 14.38
CA HIS A 335 4.34 2.89 14.36
C HIS A 335 4.81 1.74 13.46
N GLY A 336 4.24 0.53 13.58
CA GLY A 336 4.51 -0.56 12.63
C GLY A 336 5.91 -1.19 12.67
N GLY A 337 6.74 -0.86 13.67
CA GLY A 337 8.04 -1.51 13.93
C GLY A 337 9.25 -0.85 13.27
N GLY A 338 10.45 -1.20 13.75
CA GLY A 338 11.75 -0.67 13.29
C GLY A 338 12.29 0.53 14.10
N GLY A 339 11.43 1.27 14.79
CA GLY A 339 11.81 2.33 15.74
C GLY A 339 12.80 3.36 15.18
N ASP A 340 13.74 3.80 16.03
CA ASP A 340 14.73 4.84 15.70
C ASP A 340 15.68 4.47 14.54
N GLN A 341 15.67 3.22 14.06
CA GLN A 341 16.50 2.85 12.93
C GLN A 341 15.95 3.38 11.61
N ILE A 342 14.64 3.54 11.50
CA ILE A 342 14.00 4.01 10.26
C ILE A 342 14.52 5.41 9.90
N LEU A 343 14.83 5.57 8.62
CA LEU A 343 15.24 6.86 8.04
C LEU A 343 14.02 7.49 7.39
N THR A 344 13.83 8.78 7.61
CA THR A 344 12.68 9.53 7.11
C THR A 344 13.14 10.87 6.55
N PHE A 345 12.23 11.66 5.99
CA PHE A 345 12.53 13.03 5.57
C PHE A 345 13.13 13.91 6.68
N ARG A 346 12.91 13.57 7.97
CA ARG A 346 13.50 14.28 9.13
C ARG A 346 15.01 14.04 9.28
N THR A 347 15.57 13.03 8.62
CA THR A 347 17.02 12.78 8.52
C THR A 347 17.47 12.86 7.04
N PRO A 348 17.29 14.02 6.38
CA PRO A 348 17.21 14.11 4.92
C PRO A 348 18.52 13.70 4.22
N ARG A 349 19.68 13.87 4.85
CA ARG A 349 20.97 13.45 4.27
C ARG A 349 21.04 11.93 4.13
N TRP A 350 20.80 11.20 5.23
CA TRP A 350 20.85 9.74 5.24
C TRP A 350 19.68 9.15 4.46
N TYR A 351 18.49 9.74 4.58
CA TYR A 351 17.31 9.33 3.81
C TYR A 351 17.54 9.37 2.31
N LYS A 352 18.12 10.46 1.78
CA LYS A 352 18.45 10.56 0.35
C LYS A 352 19.48 9.52 -0.08
N MET A 353 20.48 9.21 0.77
CA MET A 353 21.49 8.19 0.47
C MET A 353 20.89 6.79 0.46
N ALA A 354 20.06 6.45 1.45
CA ALA A 354 19.37 5.17 1.51
C ALA A 354 18.39 4.99 0.35
N THR A 355 17.59 6.02 0.03
CA THR A 355 16.66 6.00 -1.10
C THR A 355 17.40 5.88 -2.44
N ALA A 356 18.53 6.57 -2.61
CA ALA A 356 19.36 6.40 -3.80
C ALA A 356 19.92 4.98 -3.91
N PHE A 357 20.38 4.39 -2.80
CA PHE A 357 20.78 2.98 -2.78
C PHE A 357 19.63 2.07 -3.18
N THR A 358 18.43 2.26 -2.61
CA THR A 358 17.23 1.48 -2.95
C THR A 358 16.91 1.51 -4.43
N LEU A 359 16.93 2.71 -5.03
CA LEU A 359 16.60 2.89 -6.44
C LEU A 359 17.69 2.37 -7.38
N GLY A 360 18.96 2.44 -6.97
CA GLY A 360 20.09 1.90 -7.73
C GLY A 360 20.35 0.41 -7.51
N TRP A 361 19.68 -0.23 -6.55
CA TRP A 361 19.86 -1.65 -6.24
C TRP A 361 18.72 -2.50 -6.84
N PRO A 362 19.01 -3.65 -7.47
CA PRO A 362 18.01 -4.34 -8.27
C PRO A 362 16.99 -5.13 -7.44
N TYR A 363 17.04 -5.13 -6.12
CA TYR A 363 16.14 -5.93 -5.28
C TYR A 363 14.74 -5.31 -5.09
N GLY A 364 13.70 -6.13 -5.25
CA GLY A 364 12.29 -5.80 -4.98
C GLY A 364 11.63 -4.81 -5.95
N TYR A 365 10.30 -4.70 -5.88
CA TYR A 365 9.53 -3.60 -6.47
C TYR A 365 9.56 -2.41 -5.52
N THR A 366 9.77 -1.20 -6.01
CA THR A 366 10.16 -0.07 -5.14
C THR A 366 9.01 0.89 -4.89
N ARG A 367 8.79 1.23 -3.63
CA ARG A 367 7.92 2.34 -3.21
C ARG A 367 8.73 3.45 -2.56
N ILE A 368 8.50 4.68 -2.98
CA ILE A 368 9.00 5.89 -2.34
C ILE A 368 7.88 6.52 -1.50
N MET A 369 8.19 7.01 -0.32
CA MET A 369 7.26 7.77 0.51
C MET A 369 7.17 9.22 0.04
N SER A 370 5.98 9.81 0.08
CA SER A 370 5.79 11.26 -0.06
C SER A 370 4.91 11.74 1.08
N SER A 371 5.49 12.55 1.95
CA SER A 371 4.93 12.86 3.28
C SER A 371 4.40 14.28 3.36
N TYR A 372 3.79 14.57 4.50
CA TYR A 372 3.64 15.91 5.04
C TYR A 372 4.40 16.02 6.37
N ASN A 373 4.73 17.25 6.74
CA ASN A 373 5.36 17.60 7.99
C ASN A 373 4.29 17.84 9.06
N TRP A 374 4.61 17.47 10.29
CA TRP A 374 3.81 17.76 11.49
C TRP A 374 4.74 18.25 12.60
N PRO A 375 4.23 19.02 13.58
CA PRO A 375 5.01 19.43 14.74
C PRO A 375 5.29 18.21 15.63
N GLN A 376 6.44 17.57 15.42
CA GLN A 376 6.88 16.41 16.19
C GLN A 376 7.22 16.81 17.64
N ASP A 377 6.74 16.03 18.61
CA ASP A 377 7.02 16.21 20.05
C ASP A 377 7.56 14.90 20.65
N ILE A 378 8.87 14.69 20.53
CA ILE A 378 9.51 13.48 21.09
C ILE A 378 9.69 13.65 22.61
N GLN A 379 8.95 12.84 23.37
CA GLN A 379 9.13 12.68 24.81
C GLN A 379 9.35 11.21 25.14
N ASN A 380 10.42 10.90 25.89
CA ASN A 380 10.79 9.53 26.28
C ASN A 380 10.84 8.51 25.11
N GLY A 381 11.25 8.96 23.92
CA GLY A 381 11.36 8.10 22.73
C GLY A 381 10.03 7.88 21.98
N HIS A 382 8.97 8.59 22.34
CA HIS A 382 7.66 8.55 21.67
C HIS A 382 7.27 9.94 21.17
N ASP A 383 6.69 10.02 19.97
CA ASP A 383 6.16 11.27 19.42
C ASP A 383 4.71 11.46 19.87
N ASN A 384 4.48 12.35 20.84
CA ASN A 384 3.13 12.63 21.35
C ASN A 384 2.18 13.20 20.28
N ASN A 385 2.73 13.65 19.15
CA ASN A 385 2.01 14.24 18.03
C ASN A 385 2.01 13.33 16.79
N ASP A 386 2.34 12.05 16.93
CA ASP A 386 2.32 11.06 15.84
C ASP A 386 0.95 10.88 15.18
N TRP A 387 -0.13 11.26 15.86
CA TRP A 387 -1.51 11.18 15.36
C TRP A 387 -1.84 12.25 14.33
N ILE A 388 -1.09 13.35 14.26
CA ILE A 388 -1.48 14.55 13.49
C ILE A 388 -1.74 14.21 12.02
N GLY A 389 -2.93 14.59 11.54
CA GLY A 389 -3.37 14.43 10.17
C GLY A 389 -2.66 15.36 9.17
N PRO A 390 -3.05 15.31 7.88
CA PRO A 390 -2.44 16.13 6.83
C PRO A 390 -2.68 17.63 7.04
N PRO A 391 -1.89 18.51 6.37
CA PRO A 391 -2.10 19.95 6.37
C PRO A 391 -3.56 20.29 6.02
N HIS A 392 -4.22 21.06 6.88
CA HIS A 392 -5.66 21.31 6.76
C HIS A 392 -6.05 22.75 7.12
N ASP A 393 -7.19 23.21 6.61
CA ASP A 393 -7.77 24.51 6.95
C ASP A 393 -8.47 24.49 8.33
N SER A 394 -9.10 25.59 8.73
CA SER A 394 -9.83 25.67 10.01
C SER A 394 -11.04 24.73 10.11
N ASN A 395 -11.51 24.20 8.98
CA ASN A 395 -12.61 23.24 8.90
C ASN A 395 -12.11 21.80 8.72
N TYR A 396 -10.80 21.56 8.85
CA TYR A 396 -10.14 20.28 8.64
C TYR A 396 -10.22 19.74 7.20
N ASN A 397 -10.48 20.60 6.21
CA ASN A 397 -10.32 20.22 4.81
C ASN A 397 -8.84 20.19 4.45
N ILE A 398 -8.42 19.18 3.69
CA ILE A 398 -7.02 19.01 3.29
C ILE A 398 -6.60 20.15 2.35
N ILE A 399 -5.50 20.82 2.70
CA ILE A 399 -4.89 21.88 1.89
C ILE A 399 -4.09 21.24 0.76
N SER A 400 -4.32 21.68 -0.48
CA SER A 400 -3.56 21.19 -1.64
C SER A 400 -2.07 21.57 -1.53
N PRO A 401 -1.15 20.72 -2.02
CA PRO A 401 0.25 21.11 -2.17
C PRO A 401 0.40 22.25 -3.17
N THR A 402 1.32 23.16 -2.88
CA THR A 402 1.72 24.25 -3.77
C THR A 402 3.20 24.13 -4.11
N PHE A 403 3.59 24.54 -5.31
CA PHE A 403 4.95 24.34 -5.81
C PHE A 403 5.67 25.66 -6.05
N GLY A 404 6.93 25.74 -5.62
CA GLY A 404 7.82 26.86 -5.90
C GLY A 404 8.31 26.87 -7.35
N ALA A 405 9.03 27.93 -7.73
CA ALA A 405 9.59 28.08 -9.07
C ALA A 405 10.64 26.99 -9.41
N ASP A 406 11.25 26.37 -8.40
CA ASP A 406 12.17 25.24 -8.52
C ASP A 406 11.45 23.87 -8.57
N GLY A 407 10.11 23.86 -8.51
CA GLY A 407 9.28 22.67 -8.52
C GLY A 407 9.18 21.94 -7.17
N ALA A 408 9.82 22.45 -6.11
CA ALA A 408 9.71 21.91 -4.77
C ALA A 408 8.37 22.26 -4.14
N CYS A 409 7.85 21.40 -3.27
CA CYS A 409 6.66 21.72 -2.48
C CYS A 409 6.93 22.84 -1.48
N GLN A 410 5.89 23.64 -1.23
CA GLN A 410 5.87 24.70 -0.23
C GLN A 410 4.89 24.35 0.89
N GLY A 411 5.11 24.97 2.06
CA GLY A 411 4.34 24.67 3.26
C GLY A 411 4.73 23.33 3.87
N ASP A 412 3.75 22.62 4.42
CA ASP A 412 3.98 21.39 5.17
C ASP A 412 3.99 20.13 4.30
N TRP A 413 3.70 20.19 3.01
CA TRP A 413 3.91 19.05 2.11
C TRP A 413 5.40 18.86 1.82
N VAL A 414 5.95 17.68 2.15
CA VAL A 414 7.39 17.41 2.07
C VAL A 414 7.83 17.08 0.65
N CYS A 415 7.02 16.26 -0.04
CA CYS A 415 7.22 15.86 -1.43
C CYS A 415 8.63 15.33 -1.73
N GLU A 416 9.06 14.31 -0.98
CA GLU A 416 10.35 13.63 -1.17
C GLU A 416 10.52 13.15 -2.62
N HIS A 417 9.42 12.72 -3.26
CA HIS A 417 9.40 12.32 -4.66
C HIS A 417 9.82 13.42 -5.65
N ARG A 418 9.76 14.71 -5.25
CA ARG A 418 10.22 15.89 -6.01
C ARG A 418 11.65 16.31 -5.68
N TRP A 419 12.27 15.73 -4.66
CA TRP A 419 13.66 16.04 -4.35
C TRP A 419 14.54 15.56 -5.49
N ARG A 420 15.33 16.48 -6.07
CA ARG A 420 16.19 16.19 -7.24
C ARG A 420 16.97 14.89 -7.11
N GLN A 421 17.51 14.60 -5.93
CA GLN A 421 18.28 13.38 -5.66
C GLN A 421 17.44 12.11 -5.77
N ILE A 422 16.17 12.16 -5.40
CA ILE A 422 15.23 11.04 -5.44
C ILE A 422 14.63 10.91 -6.85
N THR A 423 14.10 12.00 -7.42
CA THR A 423 13.52 11.98 -8.77
C THR A 423 14.52 11.52 -9.83
N ASN A 424 15.78 11.99 -9.77
CA ASN A 424 16.80 11.54 -10.72
C ASN A 424 17.14 10.05 -10.53
N MET A 425 17.02 9.52 -9.31
CA MET A 425 17.25 8.09 -9.07
C MET A 425 16.07 7.22 -9.51
N VAL A 426 14.84 7.76 -9.53
CA VAL A 426 13.69 7.11 -10.20
C VAL A 426 13.98 6.95 -11.69
N MET A 427 14.43 8.03 -12.35
CA MET A 427 14.84 7.96 -13.75
C MET A 427 16.01 7.01 -13.97
N PHE A 428 17.01 7.04 -13.07
CA PHE A 428 18.14 6.12 -13.12
C PHE A 428 17.65 4.67 -13.11
N ARG A 429 16.78 4.31 -12.16
CA ARG A 429 16.22 2.95 -12.06
C ARG A 429 15.53 2.53 -13.36
N LYS A 430 14.73 3.43 -13.95
CA LYS A 430 14.07 3.18 -15.24
C LYS A 430 15.08 2.91 -16.36
N VAL A 431 16.18 3.66 -16.41
CA VAL A 431 17.23 3.50 -17.45
C VAL A 431 17.98 2.19 -17.31
N VAL A 432 18.28 1.74 -16.09
CA VAL A 432 19.04 0.51 -15.84
C VAL A 432 18.16 -0.73 -15.67
N HIS A 433 16.84 -0.61 -15.84
CA HIS A 433 15.94 -1.73 -15.67
C HIS A 433 16.18 -2.81 -16.73
N GLY A 434 16.49 -4.03 -16.30
CA GLY A 434 16.75 -5.18 -17.18
C GLY A 434 18.22 -5.37 -17.57
N GLU A 435 19.09 -4.42 -17.22
CA GLU A 435 20.55 -4.52 -17.27
C GLU A 435 21.11 -5.11 -15.96
#